data_AF-A0A7V1CJ26-F1
#
_entry.id   AF-A0A7V1CJ26-F1
#
_cell.length_a   1.000
_cell.length_b   1.000
_cell.length_c   1.000
_cell.angle_alpha   90.00
_cell.angle_beta   90.00
_cell.angle_gamma   90.00
#
_symmetry.space_group_name_H-M   'P 1'
#
loop_
_entity.id
_entity.type
_entity.pdbx_description
1 polymer ?
#
loop_
_entity_poly.entity_id
_entity_poly.type
_entity_poly.pdbx_seq_one_letter_code
_entity_poly.pdbx_strand_id
1 'polypeptide(L)'
;MDKQLENERQAISGHYDLPPEFFKAFLGPKMAYSCAYFTNQDESLETAEENKLKLTSKKLELKETDTLLDIGCGWGSMLFYTAEN
;
A
#
# COMPACT_ATOMS: atom_id res chain seq x y z
N MET A 1 25.22 2.32 -13.82
CA MET A 1 24.22 2.94 -12.92
C MET A 1 23.04 3.45 -13.73
N ASP A 2 23.26 4.42 -14.63
CA ASP A 2 22.16 5.15 -15.31
C ASP A 2 21.23 4.26 -16.15
N LYS A 3 21.80 3.32 -16.92
CA LYS A 3 21.00 2.37 -17.71
C LYS A 3 20.14 1.44 -16.86
N GLN A 4 20.59 1.10 -15.66
CA GLN A 4 19.82 0.24 -14.74
C GLN A 4 18.63 1.01 -14.18
N LEU A 5 18.86 2.24 -13.70
CA LEU A 5 17.80 3.11 -13.19
C LEU A 5 16.73 3.40 -14.26
N GLU A 6 17.14 3.59 -15.52
CA GLU A 6 16.22 3.80 -16.62
C GLU A 6 15.34 2.56 -16.88
N ASN A 7 15.94 1.36 -16.90
CA ASN A 7 15.20 0.12 -17.08
C ASN A 7 14.22 -0.13 -15.94
N GLU A 8 14.62 0.15 -14.69
CA GLU A 8 13.76 0.01 -13.52
C GLU A 8 12.56 0.96 -13.59
N ARG A 9 12.78 2.23 -13.98
CA ARG A 9 11.70 3.20 -14.19
C ARG A 9 10.70 2.74 -15.25
N GLN A 10 11.19 2.23 -16.38
CA GLN A 10 10.32 1.73 -17.45
C GLN A 10 9.52 0.51 -17.00
N ALA A 11 10.13 -0.42 -16.26
CA ALA A 11 9.45 -1.59 -15.73
C ALA A 11 8.37 -1.21 -14.70
N ILE A 12 8.65 -0.27 -13.81
CA ILE A 12 7.70 0.26 -12.81
C ILE A 12 6.54 0.95 -13.52
N SER A 13 6.82 1.91 -14.41
CA SER A 13 5.79 2.64 -15.16
C SER A 13 4.93 1.70 -16.01
N GLY A 14 5.54 0.75 -16.71
CA GLY A 14 4.83 -0.22 -17.54
C GLY A 14 3.88 -1.14 -16.77
N HIS A 15 4.03 -1.26 -15.45
CA HIS A 15 3.12 -2.02 -14.60
C HIS A 15 2.13 -1.14 -13.84
N TYR A 16 2.60 -0.09 -13.15
CA TYR A 16 1.80 0.68 -12.18
C TYR A 16 1.10 1.91 -12.78
N ASP A 17 1.51 2.42 -13.95
CA ASP A 17 0.89 3.59 -14.59
C ASP A 17 -0.30 3.24 -15.52
N LEU A 18 -0.86 2.03 -15.38
CA LEU A 18 -2.13 1.70 -16.03
C LEU A 18 -3.28 2.55 -15.44
N PRO A 19 -4.39 2.76 -16.17
CA PRO A 19 -5.51 3.55 -15.68
C PRO A 19 -5.99 3.07 -14.29
N PRO A 20 -6.27 3.95 -13.32
CA PRO A 20 -6.70 3.55 -11.98
C PRO A 20 -7.92 2.62 -11.97
N GLU A 21 -8.81 2.76 -12.96
CA GLU A 21 -9.99 1.93 -13.17
C GLU A 21 -9.65 0.46 -13.39
N PHE A 22 -8.50 0.18 -14.02
CA PHE A 22 -8.00 -1.19 -14.18
C PHE A 22 -7.74 -1.84 -12.83
N PHE A 23 -7.06 -1.14 -11.92
CA PHE A 23 -6.74 -1.63 -10.58
C PHE A 23 -7.96 -1.70 -9.67
N LYS A 24 -8.85 -0.71 -9.74
CA LYS A 24 -10.12 -0.68 -8.98
C LYS A 24 -11.03 -1.87 -9.30
N ALA A 25 -10.85 -2.52 -10.45
CA ALA A 25 -11.62 -3.70 -10.81
C ALA A 25 -11.30 -4.93 -9.94
N PHE A 26 -10.15 -4.96 -9.25
CA PHE A 26 -9.72 -6.13 -8.46
C PHE A 26 -9.07 -5.81 -7.11
N LEU A 27 -8.65 -4.57 -6.84
CA LEU A 27 -8.15 -4.17 -5.53
C LEU A 27 -9.29 -3.79 -4.56
N GLY A 28 -9.02 -3.89 -3.26
CA GLY A 28 -9.92 -3.38 -2.23
C GLY A 28 -10.01 -1.85 -2.20
N PRO A 29 -10.93 -1.29 -1.39
CA PRO A 29 -11.25 0.14 -1.39
C PRO A 29 -10.07 1.02 -0.95
N LYS A 30 -9.11 0.49 -0.19
CA LYS A 30 -7.90 1.21 0.20
C LYS A 30 -6.83 1.24 -0.91
N MET A 31 -7.07 0.57 -2.04
CA MET A 31 -6.12 0.41 -3.14
C MET A 31 -4.75 -0.11 -2.66
N ALA A 32 -4.75 -0.96 -1.62
CA ALA A 32 -3.54 -1.47 -1.00
C ALA A 32 -2.96 -2.61 -1.84
N TYR A 33 -2.06 -2.29 -2.77
CA TYR A 33 -1.48 -3.29 -3.65
C TYR A 33 -0.26 -3.99 -3.05
N SER A 34 -0.51 -4.73 -1.96
CA SER A 34 0.46 -5.55 -1.23
C SER A 34 -0.25 -6.76 -0.63
N CYS A 35 0.48 -7.67 0.01
CA CYS A 35 -0.14 -8.75 0.76
C CYS A 35 -1.08 -8.21 1.86
N ALA A 36 -2.30 -8.73 1.93
CA ALA A 36 -3.23 -8.45 3.02
C ALA A 36 -2.94 -9.37 4.23
N TYR A 37 -3.53 -9.09 5.39
CA TYR A 37 -3.32 -9.87 6.60
C TYR A 37 -4.65 -10.37 7.18
N PHE A 38 -4.97 -11.63 6.85
CA PHE A 38 -6.16 -12.31 7.35
C PHE A 38 -5.90 -12.88 8.75
N THR A 39 -6.71 -12.49 9.74
CA THR A 39 -6.64 -13.04 11.11
C THR A 39 -7.53 -14.27 11.28
N ASN A 40 -8.50 -14.45 10.38
CA ASN A 40 -9.36 -15.63 10.26
C ASN A 40 -9.76 -15.82 8.78
N GLN A 41 -10.34 -16.98 8.45
CA GLN A 41 -10.63 -17.37 7.06
C GLN A 41 -11.87 -16.69 6.46
N ASP A 42 -12.73 -16.10 7.28
CA ASP A 42 -14.02 -15.54 6.87
C ASP A 42 -13.95 -14.01 6.63
N GLU A 43 -12.77 -13.40 6.81
CA GLU A 43 -12.55 -11.98 6.57
C GLU A 43 -12.65 -11.60 5.09
N SER A 44 -13.22 -10.43 4.82
CA SER A 44 -13.16 -9.82 3.49
C SER A 44 -11.75 -9.31 3.19
N LEU A 45 -11.44 -9.11 1.90
CA LEU A 45 -10.19 -8.47 1.50
C LEU A 45 -10.02 -7.09 2.15
N GLU A 46 -11.08 -6.29 2.20
CA GLU A 46 -11.08 -4.97 2.83
C GLU A 46 -10.65 -5.04 4.30
N THR A 47 -11.23 -5.95 5.08
CA THR A 47 -10.84 -6.15 6.47
C THR A 47 -9.39 -6.62 6.59
N ALA A 48 -8.96 -7.53 5.72
CA ALA A 48 -7.59 -8.02 5.73
C ALA A 48 -6.55 -6.96 5.31
N GLU A 49 -6.90 -6.05 4.40
CA GLU A 49 -6.07 -4.89 4.03
C GLU A 49 -5.90 -3.96 5.25
N GLU A 50 -6.99 -3.62 5.93
CA GLU A 50 -6.95 -2.79 7.15
C GLU A 50 -6.16 -3.47 8.28
N ASN A 51 -6.36 -4.76 8.49
CA ASN A 51 -5.59 -5.56 9.46
C ASN A 51 -4.09 -5.46 9.20
N LYS A 52 -3.66 -5.50 7.92
CA LYS A 52 -2.26 -5.33 7.54
C LYS A 52 -1.75 -3.93 7.87
N LEU A 53 -2.51 -2.89 7.53
CA LEU A 53 -2.14 -1.50 7.83
C LEU A 53 -2.00 -1.27 9.34
N LYS A 54 -2.98 -1.73 10.11
CA LYS A 54 -2.97 -1.72 11.58
C LYS A 54 -1.75 -2.44 12.16
N LEU A 55 -1.45 -3.63 11.65
CA LEU A 55 -0.31 -4.41 12.08
C LEU A 55 1.00 -3.66 11.84
N THR A 56 1.17 -3.05 10.66
CA THR A 56 2.36 -2.25 10.34
C THR A 56 2.46 -1.03 11.26
N SER A 57 1.39 -0.24 11.42
CA SER A 57 1.39 0.94 12.31
C SER A 57 1.75 0.56 13.74
N LYS A 58 1.19 -0.56 14.25
CA LYS A 58 1.50 -1.07 15.59
C LYS A 58 2.98 -1.44 15.74
N LYS A 59 3.59 -2.04 14.72
CA LYS A 59 5.01 -2.41 14.75
C LYS A 59 5.95 -1.21 14.70
N LEU A 60 5.51 -0.12 14.08
CA LEU A 60 6.27 1.13 14.02
C LEU A 60 6.14 1.97 15.30
N GLU A 61 5.16 1.65 16.17
CA GLU A 61 4.86 2.40 17.40
C GLU A 61 4.70 3.92 17.16
N LEU A 62 4.09 4.28 16.02
CA LEU A 62 3.93 5.66 15.60
C LEU A 62 3.17 6.50 16.62
N LYS A 63 3.63 7.73 16.79
CA LYS A 63 2.98 8.78 17.58
C LYS A 63 2.58 9.94 16.67
N GLU A 64 1.62 10.74 17.12
CA GLU A 64 1.16 11.94 16.39
C GLU A 64 2.28 12.95 16.08
N THR A 65 3.38 12.91 16.83
CA THR A 65 4.55 13.78 16.63
C THR A 65 5.54 13.26 15.59
N ASP A 66 5.40 12.02 15.15
CA ASP A 66 6.36 11.38 14.27
C ASP A 66 6.15 11.80 12.82
N THR A 67 7.23 11.75 12.04
CA THR A 67 7.16 11.90 10.59
C THR A 67 7.36 10.53 9.95
N LEU A 68 6.43 10.12 9.08
CA LEU A 68 6.47 8.84 8.39
C LEU A 68 7.00 9.01 6.95
N LEU A 69 7.95 8.15 6.56
CA LEU A 69 8.38 7.98 5.16
C LEU A 69 7.90 6.62 4.64
N ASP A 70 7.07 6.65 3.60
CA ASP A 70 6.60 5.45 2.89
C ASP A 70 7.27 5.37 1.50
N ILE A 71 8.21 4.43 1.35
CA ILE A 71 9.00 4.25 0.11
C ILE A 71 8.24 3.31 -0.82
N GLY A 72 7.73 3.85 -1.93
CA GLY A 72 6.86 3.10 -2.84
C GLY A 72 5.42 3.07 -2.32
N CYS A 73 4.89 4.22 -1.94
CA CYS A 73 3.60 4.38 -1.27
C CYS A 73 2.36 3.95 -2.09
N GLY A 74 2.53 3.60 -3.38
CA GLY A 74 1.45 3.21 -4.28
C GLY A 74 0.35 4.27 -4.32
N TRP A 75 -0.89 3.86 -4.03
CA TRP A 75 -2.04 4.77 -3.92
C TRP A 75 -2.20 5.41 -2.53
N GLY A 76 -1.17 5.35 -1.68
CA GLY A 76 -1.13 6.04 -0.39
C GLY A 76 -1.83 5.31 0.76
N SER A 77 -2.14 4.01 0.62
CA SER A 77 -2.96 3.27 1.60
C SER A 77 -2.42 3.36 3.03
N MET A 78 -1.08 3.31 3.21
CA MET A 78 -0.47 3.41 4.53
C MET A 78 -0.49 4.85 5.04
N LEU A 79 -0.12 5.81 4.20
CA LEU A 79 -0.08 7.22 4.54
C LEU A 79 -1.45 7.73 5.02
N PHE A 80 -2.51 7.44 4.26
CA PHE A 80 -3.87 7.82 4.65
C PHE A 80 -4.31 7.11 5.93
N TYR A 81 -4.05 5.81 6.04
CA TYR A 81 -4.41 5.04 7.24
C TYR A 81 -3.77 5.60 8.51
N THR A 82 -2.47 5.91 8.49
CA THR A 82 -1.77 6.47 9.66
C THR A 82 -2.08 7.93 9.95
N ALA A 83 -2.57 8.68 8.95
CA ALA A 83 -3.00 10.06 9.18
C ALA A 83 -4.39 10.13 9.81
N GLU A 84 -5.23 9.12 9.56
CA GLU A 84 -6.61 9.02 10.06
C GLU A 84 -6.73 8.34 11.44
N ASN A 85 -5.69 7.63 11.90
CA ASN A 85 -5.70 6.78 13.11
C ASN A 85 -4.46 7.00 13.96
#